data_AF-A0A9E4HAH8-F1
#
_entry.id   AF-A0A9E4HAH8-F1
#
_cell.length_a   1.000
_cell.length_b   1.000
_cell.length_c   1.000
_cell.angle_alpha   90.00
_cell.angle_beta   90.00
_cell.angle_gamma   90.00
#
_symmetry.space_group_name_H-M   'P 1'
#
loop_
_entity.id
_entity.type
_entity.pdbx_description
1 polymer ?
#
loop_
_entity_poly.entity_id
_entity_poly.type
_entity_poly.pdbx_seq_one_letter_code
_entity_poly.pdbx_strand_id
1 'polypeptide(L)'
;MYNEGDIVTLAFDEERYLLAKIVRIEKLTLHDLTHLMIYDTFLTRGPGGYDAEGEFRSRTHTLPDISSLPVVVDHIALTTSAFEESEPLIVAHEEVVDQELKGYVLWVALRRERAEQRGMIRYDTGENEGDEDEAWDEDESNEGDMTLDGDGSDWEDEIEVEAGVDHAEPEEAEENSAQDESPESEEIEVQAHTWHDTVFDLPIDRSLLELADIFKQHKFQGSSLGQALLERVVANSEEITAHVRQLVDQGDYAAGQELLMFGDAAAEALGPELSKAFELQTVEDILQILGDLGSDKAYEQIADFFEMRIGKLPDDPLAVAAARSFCYVVMLTGGTPEPLRDRLKLIERLDYPELREDAESAIAAIRSQPADVPQQKEQSSDPFGGL
;
A
#
# COMPACT_ATOMS: atom_id res chain seq x y z
N MET A 1 4.66 -23.20 -3.85
CA MET A 1 4.25 -22.48 -2.63
C MET A 1 5.45 -21.66 -2.20
N TYR A 2 5.27 -20.36 -2.01
CA TYR A 2 6.35 -19.43 -1.64
C TYR A 2 6.58 -19.45 -0.13
N ASN A 3 7.82 -19.28 0.29
CA ASN A 3 8.26 -19.27 1.68
C ASN A 3 9.13 -18.05 1.98
N GLU A 4 9.25 -17.71 3.26
CA GLU A 4 10.25 -16.77 3.74
C GLU A 4 11.65 -17.27 3.35
N GLY A 5 12.51 -16.38 2.84
CA GLY A 5 13.83 -16.70 2.32
C GLY A 5 13.87 -17.04 0.83
N ASP A 6 12.73 -17.27 0.19
CA ASP A 6 12.70 -17.47 -1.27
C ASP A 6 13.16 -16.21 -2.00
N ILE A 7 14.07 -16.42 -2.94
CA ILE A 7 14.57 -15.38 -3.83
C ILE A 7 13.82 -15.55 -5.14
N VAL A 8 13.17 -14.48 -5.57
CA VAL A 8 12.25 -14.48 -6.69
C VAL A 8 12.63 -13.47 -7.75
N THR A 9 12.32 -13.79 -9.00
CA THR A 9 12.29 -12.81 -10.07
C THR A 9 10.88 -12.31 -10.29
N LEU A 10 10.71 -11.00 -10.47
CA LEU A 10 9.43 -10.36 -10.75
C LEU A 10 9.52 -9.63 -12.09
N ALA A 11 8.45 -9.66 -12.90
CA ALA A 11 8.46 -8.96 -14.18
C ALA A 11 8.61 -7.44 -13.98
N PHE A 12 9.52 -6.81 -14.72
CA PHE A 12 9.63 -5.35 -14.79
C PHE A 12 9.13 -4.82 -16.12
N ASP A 13 9.63 -5.39 -17.22
CA ASP A 13 9.15 -5.18 -18.57
C ASP A 13 9.26 -6.49 -19.39
N GLU A 14 9.12 -6.41 -20.71
CA GLU A 14 9.15 -7.60 -21.59
C GLU A 14 10.46 -8.41 -21.47
N GLU A 15 11.58 -7.75 -21.17
CA GLU A 15 12.92 -8.34 -21.25
C GLU A 15 13.64 -8.41 -19.90
N ARG A 16 13.28 -7.55 -18.94
CA ARG A 16 13.95 -7.37 -17.64
C ARG A 16 13.09 -7.84 -16.48
N TYR A 17 13.75 -8.46 -15.51
CA TYR A 17 13.16 -8.95 -14.27
C TYR A 17 13.90 -8.38 -13.07
N LEU A 18 13.12 -7.90 -12.09
CA LEU A 18 13.65 -7.53 -10.77
C LEU A 18 14.08 -8.78 -10.03
N LEU A 19 15.09 -8.64 -9.16
CA LEU A 19 15.45 -9.66 -8.19
C LEU A 19 14.99 -9.20 -6.80
N ALA A 20 14.25 -10.05 -6.10
CA ALA A 20 13.74 -9.76 -4.77
C ALA A 20 13.89 -10.97 -3.84
N LYS A 21 13.90 -10.74 -2.53
CA LYS A 21 13.84 -11.78 -1.49
C LYS A 21 12.57 -11.60 -0.68
N ILE A 22 11.85 -12.70 -0.45
CA ILE A 22 10.71 -12.74 0.47
C ILE A 22 11.26 -12.73 1.90
N VAL A 23 11.07 -11.62 2.61
CA VAL A 23 11.57 -11.48 3.98
C VAL A 23 10.53 -11.91 5.02
N ARG A 24 9.23 -11.84 4.68
CA ARG A 24 8.13 -12.21 5.56
C ARG A 24 6.87 -12.54 4.75
N ILE A 25 6.08 -13.50 5.22
CA ILE A 25 4.71 -13.72 4.73
C ILE A 25 3.74 -13.60 5.90
N GLU A 26 2.91 -12.55 5.91
CA GLU A 26 1.88 -12.36 6.92
C GLU A 26 0.58 -13.01 6.48
N LYS A 27 0.12 -13.99 7.26
CA LYS A 27 -1.17 -14.64 7.03
C LYS A 27 -2.28 -13.84 7.71
N LEU A 28 -3.12 -13.19 6.92
CA LEU A 28 -4.26 -12.43 7.44
C LEU A 28 -5.58 -13.14 7.13
N THR A 29 -6.66 -12.69 7.78
CA THR A 29 -7.98 -13.32 7.66
C THR A 29 -8.57 -13.24 6.25
N LEU A 30 -8.23 -12.21 5.46
CA LEU A 30 -8.83 -11.96 4.14
C LEU A 30 -7.86 -12.15 2.98
N HIS A 31 -6.59 -11.78 3.15
CA HIS A 31 -5.54 -11.91 2.14
C HIS A 31 -4.18 -11.95 2.81
N ASP A 32 -3.27 -12.79 2.32
CA ASP A 32 -1.90 -12.81 2.83
C ASP A 32 -1.14 -11.60 2.26
N LEU A 33 -0.21 -11.07 3.05
CA LEU A 33 0.73 -10.04 2.61
C LEU A 33 2.12 -10.66 2.42
N THR A 34 2.70 -10.41 1.25
CA THR A 34 4.07 -10.80 0.94
C THR A 34 4.96 -9.58 1.11
N HIS A 35 5.93 -9.67 2.01
CA HIS A 35 6.91 -8.61 2.24
C HIS A 35 8.21 -8.95 1.51
N LEU A 36 8.66 -8.00 0.70
CA LEU A 36 9.79 -8.18 -0.20
C LEU A 36 10.88 -7.14 0.08
N MET A 37 12.11 -7.57 -0.10
CA MET A 37 13.28 -6.71 -0.28
C MET A 37 13.73 -6.80 -1.75
N ILE A 38 14.06 -5.69 -2.39
CA ILE A 38 14.43 -5.62 -3.81
C ILE A 38 15.90 -5.21 -3.95
N TYR A 39 16.65 -6.00 -4.71
CA TYR A 39 18.05 -5.73 -5.03
C TYR A 39 18.16 -4.78 -6.23
N ASP A 40 19.22 -3.98 -6.26
CA ASP A 40 19.52 -3.10 -7.38
C ASP A 40 20.17 -3.88 -8.54
N THR A 41 19.40 -4.80 -9.12
CA THR A 41 19.85 -5.57 -10.28
C THR A 41 18.67 -5.97 -11.16
N PHE A 42 18.95 -6.12 -12.45
CA PHE A 42 18.03 -6.71 -13.41
C PHE A 42 18.60 -8.00 -13.96
N LEU A 43 17.74 -9.01 -14.03
CA LEU A 43 18.02 -10.22 -14.80
C LEU A 43 17.35 -10.11 -16.16
N THR A 44 18.05 -10.50 -17.22
CA THR A 44 17.49 -10.53 -18.57
C THR A 44 16.93 -11.90 -18.88
N ARG A 45 15.88 -11.94 -19.71
CA ARG A 45 15.26 -13.19 -20.13
C ARG A 45 16.27 -14.11 -20.84
N GLY A 46 16.57 -15.26 -20.25
CA GLY A 46 17.29 -16.32 -20.95
C GLY A 46 16.43 -17.10 -21.96
N PRO A 47 17.01 -18.01 -22.75
CA PRO A 47 16.32 -18.73 -23.83
C PRO A 47 15.20 -19.68 -23.37
N GLY A 48 14.96 -19.80 -22.06
CA GLY A 48 14.07 -20.78 -21.47
C GLY A 48 14.73 -22.15 -21.37
N GLY A 49 14.20 -22.99 -20.50
CA GLY A 49 14.78 -24.30 -20.20
C GLY A 49 13.80 -25.17 -19.44
N TYR A 50 14.21 -26.39 -19.11
CA TYR A 50 13.45 -27.26 -18.23
C TYR A 50 14.15 -27.27 -16.86
N ASP A 51 13.40 -27.12 -15.78
CA ASP A 51 13.94 -27.23 -14.44
C ASP A 51 14.27 -28.69 -14.07
N ALA A 52 14.75 -28.91 -12.84
CA ALA A 52 15.09 -30.23 -12.34
C ALA A 52 13.88 -31.18 -12.25
N GLU A 53 12.66 -30.65 -12.27
CA GLU A 53 11.40 -31.39 -12.22
C GLU A 53 10.83 -31.67 -13.62
N GLY A 54 11.46 -31.12 -14.66
CA GLY A 54 11.07 -31.29 -16.06
C GLY A 54 9.94 -30.35 -16.49
N GLU A 55 9.64 -29.30 -15.72
CA GLU A 55 8.73 -28.24 -16.15
C GLU A 55 9.46 -27.24 -17.03
N PHE A 56 8.86 -26.89 -18.18
CA PHE A 56 9.41 -25.85 -19.04
C PHE A 56 9.25 -24.49 -18.36
N ARG A 57 10.38 -23.88 -18.00
CA ARG A 57 10.48 -22.51 -17.54
C ARG A 57 10.78 -21.62 -18.74
N SER A 58 9.85 -20.71 -19.01
CA SER A 58 9.95 -19.71 -20.10
C SER A 58 11.10 -18.71 -19.93
N ARG A 59 11.77 -18.77 -18.76
CA ARG A 59 12.82 -17.86 -18.30
C ARG A 59 13.86 -18.69 -17.54
N THR A 60 15.13 -18.61 -17.95
CA THR A 60 16.27 -19.13 -17.19
C THR A 60 17.20 -17.97 -16.92
N HIS A 61 17.46 -17.65 -15.65
CA HIS A 61 18.31 -16.53 -15.29
C HIS A 61 19.64 -17.05 -14.75
N THR A 62 20.75 -16.44 -15.17
CA THR A 62 22.02 -16.63 -14.45
C THR A 62 22.00 -15.75 -13.23
N LEU A 63 21.98 -16.35 -12.05
CA LEU A 63 21.95 -15.60 -10.79
C LEU A 63 23.33 -14.99 -10.50
N PRO A 64 23.42 -13.67 -10.26
CA PRO A 64 24.59 -13.06 -9.65
C PRO A 64 24.74 -13.50 -8.19
N ASP A 65 25.92 -13.27 -7.61
CA ASP A 65 26.15 -13.50 -6.18
C ASP A 65 25.37 -12.49 -5.35
N ILE A 66 24.29 -12.96 -4.72
CA ILE A 66 23.28 -12.15 -4.03
C ILE A 66 23.86 -11.45 -2.81
N SER A 67 24.81 -12.09 -2.13
CA SER A 67 25.50 -11.55 -0.95
C SER A 67 26.25 -10.24 -1.22
N SER A 68 26.55 -9.97 -2.50
CA SER A 68 27.27 -8.78 -2.95
C SER A 68 26.37 -7.69 -3.52
N LEU A 69 25.06 -7.95 -3.66
CA LEU A 69 24.15 -7.03 -4.32
C LEU A 69 23.64 -5.97 -3.35
N PRO A 70 23.67 -4.68 -3.73
CA PRO A 70 23.05 -3.65 -2.92
C PRO A 70 21.52 -3.77 -2.95
N VAL A 71 20.91 -3.52 -1.80
CA VAL A 71 19.45 -3.41 -1.65
C VAL A 71 19.02 -1.99 -1.98
N VAL A 72 18.00 -1.86 -2.82
CA VAL A 72 17.46 -0.55 -3.21
C VAL A 72 16.09 -0.27 -2.58
N VAL A 73 15.28 -1.30 -2.40
CA VAL A 73 14.05 -1.25 -1.59
C VAL A 73 14.20 -2.27 -0.48
N ASP A 74 14.36 -1.78 0.73
CA ASP A 74 14.52 -2.56 1.96
C ASP A 74 13.23 -3.24 2.39
N HIS A 75 12.07 -2.67 2.05
CA HIS A 75 10.78 -3.29 2.28
C HIS A 75 9.69 -2.77 1.35
N ILE A 76 8.88 -3.69 0.83
CA ILE A 76 7.59 -3.39 0.21
C ILE A 76 6.60 -4.50 0.56
N ALA A 77 5.36 -4.12 0.88
CA ALA A 77 4.27 -5.05 1.18
C ALA A 77 3.29 -5.13 0.01
N LEU A 78 3.13 -6.33 -0.57
CA LEU A 78 2.17 -6.61 -1.63
C LEU A 78 1.04 -7.50 -1.11
N THR A 79 -0.18 -7.26 -1.58
CA THR A 79 -1.27 -8.23 -1.45
C THR A 79 -0.95 -9.51 -2.23
N THR A 80 -1.62 -10.62 -1.88
CA THR A 80 -1.46 -11.89 -2.62
C THR A 80 -1.71 -11.72 -4.12
N SER A 81 -2.78 -11.00 -4.51
CA SER A 81 -3.12 -10.76 -5.91
C SER A 81 -2.05 -9.95 -6.64
N ALA A 82 -1.60 -8.84 -6.03
CA ALA A 82 -0.49 -8.04 -6.57
C ALA A 82 0.79 -8.86 -6.76
N PHE A 83 1.12 -9.70 -5.78
CA PHE A 83 2.30 -10.56 -5.84
C PHE A 83 2.18 -11.58 -6.97
N GLU A 84 1.04 -12.26 -7.11
CA GLU A 84 0.80 -13.24 -8.19
C GLU A 84 0.81 -12.60 -9.58
N GLU A 85 0.20 -11.43 -9.73
CA GLU A 85 0.19 -10.66 -10.98
C GLU A 85 1.59 -10.17 -11.40
N SER A 86 2.53 -10.09 -10.44
CA SER A 86 3.93 -9.76 -10.71
C SER A 86 4.73 -10.91 -11.34
N GLU A 87 4.07 -12.04 -11.62
CA GLU A 87 4.62 -13.28 -12.17
C GLU A 87 5.90 -13.80 -11.46
N PRO A 88 5.85 -14.02 -10.12
CA PRO A 88 7.01 -14.40 -9.33
C PRO A 88 7.53 -15.79 -9.69
N LEU A 89 8.83 -15.90 -9.93
CA LEU A 89 9.51 -17.17 -10.13
C LEU A 89 10.63 -17.35 -9.11
N ILE A 90 10.58 -18.44 -8.34
CA ILE A 90 11.63 -18.80 -7.40
C ILE A 90 12.90 -19.19 -8.17
N VAL A 91 14.01 -18.56 -7.82
CA VAL A 91 15.32 -18.77 -8.46
C VAL A 91 16.38 -19.27 -7.48
N ALA A 92 16.24 -18.97 -6.20
CA ALA A 92 17.07 -19.49 -5.12
C ALA A 92 16.32 -19.42 -3.78
N HIS A 93 16.94 -19.94 -2.73
CA HIS A 93 16.44 -19.83 -1.37
C HIS A 93 17.61 -19.62 -0.42
N GLU A 94 17.50 -18.62 0.46
CA GLU A 94 18.48 -18.31 1.50
C GLU A 94 17.75 -17.86 2.77
N GLU A 95 18.24 -18.27 3.94
CA GLU A 95 17.65 -17.88 5.22
C GLU A 95 17.57 -16.35 5.35
N VAL A 96 16.50 -15.86 5.96
CA VAL A 96 16.33 -14.44 6.26
C VAL A 96 17.15 -14.10 7.50
N VAL A 97 18.00 -13.07 7.41
CA VAL A 97 18.80 -12.59 8.55
C VAL A 97 18.16 -11.33 9.16
N ASP A 98 18.42 -11.07 10.44
CA ASP A 98 17.81 -9.94 11.17
C ASP A 98 18.01 -8.58 10.50
N GLN A 99 19.13 -8.40 9.80
CA GLN A 99 19.41 -7.17 9.05
C GLN A 99 18.42 -6.94 7.90
N GLU A 100 17.89 -7.99 7.29
CA GLU A 100 16.91 -7.93 6.19
C GLU A 100 15.50 -7.64 6.70
N LEU A 101 15.24 -7.82 8.00
CA LEU A 101 13.93 -7.56 8.62
C LEU A 101 13.75 -6.10 9.05
N LYS A 102 14.77 -5.24 8.93
CA LYS A 102 14.73 -3.86 9.44
C LYS A 102 13.61 -3.02 8.83
N GLY A 103 13.42 -3.08 7.51
CA GLY A 103 12.33 -2.38 6.83
C GLY A 103 10.95 -2.92 7.23
N TYR A 104 10.83 -4.22 7.45
CA TYR A 104 9.59 -4.85 7.96
C TYR A 104 9.26 -4.39 9.38
N VAL A 105 10.24 -4.35 10.29
CA VAL A 105 10.06 -3.86 11.67
C VAL A 105 9.58 -2.41 11.67
N LEU A 106 10.16 -1.57 10.80
CA LEU A 106 9.72 -0.18 10.62
C LEU A 106 8.26 -0.10 10.14
N TRP A 107 7.88 -0.91 9.16
CA TRP A 107 6.50 -0.99 8.68
C TRP A 107 5.51 -1.35 9.81
N VAL A 108 5.83 -2.36 10.62
CA VAL A 108 4.98 -2.75 11.77
C VAL A 108 4.83 -1.59 12.75
N ALA A 109 5.91 -0.87 13.05
CA ALA A 109 5.89 0.27 13.96
C ALA A 109 5.00 1.40 13.44
N LEU A 110 5.15 1.79 12.17
CA LEU A 110 4.33 2.84 11.53
C LEU A 110 2.84 2.46 11.49
N ARG A 111 2.54 1.20 11.16
CA ARG A 111 1.15 0.69 11.13
C ARG A 111 0.51 0.68 12.51
N ARG A 112 1.26 0.33 13.54
CA ARG A 112 0.81 0.41 14.93
C ARG A 112 0.50 1.85 15.33
N GLU A 113 1.42 2.78 15.07
CA GLU A 113 1.24 4.20 15.38
C GLU A 113 -0.04 4.76 14.71
N ARG A 114 -0.24 4.46 13.42
CA ARG A 114 -1.47 4.85 12.70
C ARG A 114 -2.74 4.23 13.29
N ALA A 115 -2.69 2.96 13.71
CA ALA A 115 -3.84 2.29 14.32
C ALA A 115 -4.19 2.89 15.69
N GLU A 116 -3.19 3.30 16.47
CA GLU A 116 -3.35 4.02 17.73
C GLU A 116 -3.94 5.41 17.50
N GLN A 117 -3.41 6.19 16.56
CA GLN A 117 -3.94 7.51 16.18
C GLN A 117 -5.39 7.44 15.70
N ARG A 118 -5.76 6.36 15.01
CA ARG A 118 -7.14 6.09 14.56
C ARG A 118 -8.04 5.51 15.65
N GLY A 119 -7.51 5.29 16.86
CA GLY A 119 -8.25 4.71 17.99
C GLY A 119 -8.70 3.26 17.78
N MET A 120 -8.09 2.56 16.82
CA MET A 120 -8.31 1.12 16.57
C MET A 120 -7.62 0.27 17.64
N ILE A 121 -6.49 0.76 18.14
CA ILE A 121 -5.81 0.23 19.32
C ILE A 121 -6.06 1.22 20.46
N ARG A 122 -6.61 0.74 21.57
CA ARG A 122 -6.76 1.51 22.80
C ARG A 122 -5.99 0.80 23.89
N TYR A 123 -5.10 1.51 24.55
CA TYR A 123 -4.56 1.06 25.81
C TYR A 123 -5.55 1.49 26.89
N ASP A 124 -6.01 0.53 27.69
CA ASP A 124 -6.61 0.87 28.97
C ASP A 124 -5.50 1.52 29.80
N THR A 125 -5.42 2.85 29.75
CA THR A 125 -4.65 3.65 30.71
C THR A 125 -5.39 3.63 32.03
N GLY A 126 -5.54 2.44 32.61
CA GLY A 126 -5.95 2.22 33.98
C GLY A 126 -4.78 2.53 34.89
N GLU A 127 -4.56 3.83 35.15
CA GLU A 127 -3.93 4.37 36.36
C GLU A 127 -3.98 5.90 36.25
N ASN A 128 -5.19 6.44 36.41
CA ASN A 128 -5.36 7.79 36.90
C ASN A 128 -5.92 7.66 38.32
N GLU A 129 -5.02 7.80 39.30
CA GLU A 129 -5.38 8.01 40.70
C GLU A 129 -6.21 9.30 40.83
N GLY A 130 -7.29 9.25 41.61
CA GLY A 130 -8.14 10.38 42.02
C GLY A 130 -9.40 10.54 41.15
N ASP A 131 -10.63 10.55 41.64
CA ASP A 131 -11.15 10.68 43.00
C ASP A 131 -12.51 9.97 43.10
N GLU A 132 -12.68 9.29 44.22
CA GLU A 132 -13.85 9.24 45.11
C GLU A 132 -15.26 8.88 44.58
N ASP A 133 -15.89 8.05 45.42
CA ASP A 133 -17.33 7.87 45.64
C ASP A 133 -18.09 6.90 44.72
N GLU A 134 -18.14 5.63 45.13
CA GLU A 134 -19.38 5.11 45.74
C GLU A 134 -19.11 3.77 46.44
N ALA A 135 -19.07 3.88 47.76
CA ALA A 135 -19.00 2.78 48.68
C ALA A 135 -20.39 2.13 48.88
N TRP A 136 -20.41 0.81 48.76
CA TRP A 136 -21.11 -0.13 49.64
C TRP A 136 -22.64 -0.11 49.67
N ASP A 137 -23.22 -1.19 49.15
CA ASP A 137 -24.26 -2.05 49.77
C ASP A 137 -24.48 -3.17 48.73
N GLU A 138 -24.32 -4.46 49.01
CA GLU A 138 -25.15 -5.27 49.90
C GLU A 138 -24.35 -6.46 50.43
N ASP A 139 -24.37 -6.60 51.75
CA ASP A 139 -24.00 -7.78 52.52
C ASP A 139 -25.27 -8.58 52.81
N GLU A 140 -25.30 -9.87 52.49
CA GLU A 140 -25.97 -10.90 53.29
C GLU A 140 -25.57 -12.31 52.80
N SER A 141 -24.59 -12.92 53.50
CA SER A 141 -24.61 -14.26 54.12
C SER A 141 -25.32 -15.44 53.40
N ASN A 142 -24.90 -16.71 53.41
CA ASN A 142 -23.79 -17.49 53.98
C ASN A 142 -24.09 -18.99 53.67
N GLU A 143 -23.04 -19.82 53.73
CA GLU A 143 -23.04 -21.27 54.04
C GLU A 143 -23.42 -22.38 53.02
N GLY A 144 -22.46 -23.30 52.83
CA GLY A 144 -22.65 -24.70 52.39
C GLY A 144 -21.55 -25.19 51.42
N ASP A 145 -20.28 -25.27 51.82
CA ASP A 145 -19.61 -26.53 52.23
C ASP A 145 -20.14 -27.81 51.56
N MET A 146 -19.35 -28.38 50.62
CA MET A 146 -19.00 -29.81 50.58
C MET A 146 -17.71 -30.01 49.79
N THR A 147 -16.64 -30.37 50.51
CA THR A 147 -15.43 -31.02 50.00
C THR A 147 -15.63 -32.53 49.76
N LEU A 148 -14.75 -33.08 48.91
CA LEU A 148 -14.10 -34.41 48.94
C LEU A 148 -14.56 -35.55 48.01
N ASP A 149 -13.50 -36.19 47.50
CA ASP A 149 -13.31 -37.54 46.93
C ASP A 149 -13.70 -37.74 45.46
N GLY A 150 -12.84 -38.24 44.56
CA GLY A 150 -11.57 -38.96 44.69
C GLY A 150 -11.45 -39.96 43.53
N ASP A 151 -10.24 -40.49 43.30
CA ASP A 151 -9.84 -41.58 42.36
C ASP A 151 -9.49 -41.10 40.93
N GLY A 152 -8.28 -41.27 40.38
CA GLY A 152 -7.12 -42.11 40.71
C GLY A 152 -6.60 -42.76 39.40
N SER A 153 -5.34 -43.20 39.40
CA SER A 153 -4.53 -43.79 38.29
C SER A 153 -3.87 -42.75 37.36
N ASP A 154 -2.61 -42.33 37.50
CA ASP A 154 -1.36 -43.04 37.83
C ASP A 154 -1.00 -44.09 36.79
N TRP A 155 0.01 -43.79 35.94
CA TRP A 155 1.00 -44.70 35.33
C TRP A 155 2.09 -43.84 34.68
N GLU A 156 3.15 -43.61 35.45
CA GLU A 156 4.50 -43.33 35.00
C GLU A 156 5.01 -44.50 34.15
N ASP A 157 5.78 -44.23 33.09
CA ASP A 157 6.72 -45.19 32.54
C ASP A 157 8.07 -44.49 32.35
N GLU A 158 8.98 -44.86 33.26
CA GLU A 158 10.40 -44.59 33.27
C GLU A 158 11.09 -45.29 32.08
N ILE A 159 12.05 -44.61 31.46
CA ILE A 159 13.13 -45.28 30.74
C ILE A 159 14.44 -44.72 31.26
N GLU A 160 15.07 -45.49 32.16
CA GLU A 160 16.51 -45.45 32.44
C GLU A 160 17.28 -46.31 31.42
N VAL A 161 18.61 -46.34 31.63
CA VAL A 161 19.66 -47.21 31.04
C VAL A 161 20.31 -46.57 29.78
N GLU A 162 21.60 -46.22 29.72
CA GLU A 162 22.79 -46.67 30.44
C GLU A 162 23.95 -45.65 30.32
N ALA A 163 24.80 -45.62 31.34
CA ALA A 163 26.02 -44.84 31.42
C ALA A 163 27.14 -45.39 30.52
N GLY A 164 27.84 -44.49 29.83
CA GLY A 164 29.16 -44.68 29.25
C GLY A 164 30.05 -43.50 29.64
N VAL A 165 30.91 -43.73 30.63
CA VAL A 165 31.82 -42.77 31.28
C VAL A 165 33.06 -42.55 30.41
N ASP A 166 33.46 -41.30 30.21
CA ASP A 166 34.82 -40.80 30.48
C ASP A 166 34.93 -39.34 30.00
N HIS A 167 34.92 -38.38 30.93
CA HIS A 167 35.98 -37.38 31.03
C HIS A 167 35.87 -36.61 32.35
N ALA A 168 37.04 -36.48 32.98
CA ALA A 168 37.25 -35.90 34.29
C ALA A 168 37.11 -34.37 34.29
N GLU A 169 36.60 -33.86 35.41
CA GLU A 169 36.83 -32.51 35.94
C GLU A 169 37.27 -32.66 37.41
N PRO A 170 37.79 -31.63 38.13
CA PRO A 170 38.09 -30.25 37.72
C PRO A 170 39.50 -29.79 38.18
N GLU A 171 40.00 -28.65 37.68
CA GLU A 171 40.82 -27.75 38.49
C GLU A 171 40.32 -26.32 38.33
N GLU A 172 40.06 -25.68 39.47
CA GLU A 172 39.53 -24.33 39.62
C GLU A 172 40.58 -23.24 39.34
N ALA A 173 40.02 -22.07 39.03
CA ALA A 173 40.51 -20.72 39.31
C ALA A 173 41.62 -20.16 38.42
N GLU A 174 41.21 -19.27 37.51
CA GLU A 174 41.59 -17.86 37.63
C GLU A 174 40.50 -16.99 37.01
N GLU A 175 39.86 -16.19 37.86
CA GLU A 175 38.94 -15.11 37.49
C GLU A 175 39.64 -14.15 36.54
N ASN A 176 39.10 -14.01 35.33
CA ASN A 176 39.21 -12.78 34.59
C ASN A 176 37.81 -12.42 34.10
N SER A 177 37.14 -11.61 34.91
CA SER A 177 35.99 -10.82 34.53
C SER A 177 36.39 -9.86 33.40
N ALA A 178 36.45 -10.39 32.18
CA ALA A 178 36.34 -9.59 30.98
C ALA A 178 34.89 -9.11 30.95
N GLN A 179 34.74 -7.79 31.05
CA GLN A 179 33.47 -7.11 30.90
C GLN A 179 32.84 -7.57 29.59
N ASP A 180 31.69 -8.22 29.75
CA ASP A 180 30.74 -8.50 28.70
C ASP A 180 30.20 -7.14 28.22
N GLU A 181 30.99 -6.47 27.38
CA GLU A 181 30.47 -5.44 26.49
C GLU A 181 29.58 -6.20 25.50
N SER A 182 28.32 -6.39 25.91
CA SER A 182 27.23 -6.64 24.98
C SER A 182 27.44 -5.66 23.83
N PRO A 183 27.57 -6.13 22.58
CA PRO A 183 27.68 -5.22 21.47
C PRO A 183 26.46 -4.30 21.56
N GLU A 184 26.69 -3.00 21.73
CA GLU A 184 25.70 -2.00 21.44
C GLU A 184 25.23 -2.36 20.03
N SER A 185 24.00 -2.87 19.93
CA SER A 185 23.35 -3.08 18.66
C SER A 185 23.34 -1.71 18.01
N GLU A 186 24.22 -1.49 17.04
CA GLU A 186 24.17 -0.30 16.20
C GLU A 186 22.73 -0.24 15.67
N GLU A 187 21.93 0.67 16.25
CA GLU A 187 20.60 0.98 15.76
C GLU A 187 20.81 1.53 14.35
N ILE A 188 20.73 0.66 13.35
CA ILE A 188 20.77 1.09 11.96
C ILE A 188 19.46 1.84 11.73
N GLU A 189 19.56 3.16 11.78
CA GLU A 189 18.47 4.09 11.49
C GLU A 189 18.02 3.88 10.04
N VAL A 190 16.93 3.11 9.85
CA VAL A 190 16.31 2.95 8.55
C VAL A 190 15.54 4.23 8.23
N GLN A 191 15.89 4.87 7.12
CA GLN A 191 15.15 6.04 6.67
C GLN A 191 13.75 5.62 6.23
N ALA A 192 12.72 6.13 6.92
CA ALA A 192 11.34 5.90 6.53
C ALA A 192 11.04 6.47 5.14
N HIS A 193 10.32 5.68 4.35
CA HIS A 193 9.86 6.00 3.00
C HIS A 193 8.37 5.76 2.91
N THR A 194 7.71 6.36 1.92
CA THR A 194 6.26 6.16 1.73
C THR A 194 5.90 4.69 1.52
N TRP A 195 6.74 3.89 0.86
CA TRP A 195 6.51 2.46 0.70
C TRP A 195 6.50 1.67 2.01
N HIS A 196 7.18 2.15 3.06
CA HIS A 196 7.16 1.54 4.39
C HIS A 196 5.82 1.69 5.12
N ASP A 197 4.85 2.37 4.51
CA ASP A 197 3.55 2.62 5.11
C ASP A 197 2.38 2.33 4.17
N THR A 198 2.68 1.71 3.03
CA THR A 198 1.73 1.37 1.98
C THR A 198 1.66 -0.14 1.81
N VAL A 199 0.46 -0.65 1.56
CA VAL A 199 0.21 -2.01 1.07
C VAL A 199 -0.27 -1.86 -0.36
N PHE A 200 0.44 -2.47 -1.30
CA PHE A 200 0.13 -2.33 -2.72
C PHE A 200 -0.73 -3.50 -3.22
N ASP A 201 -1.74 -3.17 -3.98
CA ASP A 201 -2.69 -4.07 -4.64
C ASP A 201 -2.45 -4.19 -6.15
N LEU A 202 -1.44 -3.49 -6.67
CA LEU A 202 -0.98 -3.56 -8.06
C LEU A 202 0.31 -4.39 -8.19
N PRO A 203 0.61 -4.96 -9.37
CA PRO A 203 1.88 -5.64 -9.61
C PRO A 203 3.08 -4.72 -9.32
N ILE A 204 4.22 -5.34 -8.99
CA ILE A 204 5.39 -4.64 -8.44
C ILE A 204 5.93 -3.55 -9.37
N ASP A 205 5.92 -3.76 -10.68
CA ASP A 205 6.45 -2.80 -11.65
C ASP A 205 5.63 -1.51 -11.64
N ARG A 206 4.29 -1.63 -11.57
CA ARG A 206 3.36 -0.50 -11.43
C ARG A 206 3.52 0.20 -10.08
N SER A 207 3.58 -0.58 -8.99
CA SER A 207 3.76 -0.05 -7.64
C SER A 207 5.06 0.76 -7.53
N LEU A 208 6.16 0.28 -8.12
CA LEU A 208 7.44 1.00 -8.13
C LEU A 208 7.43 2.24 -9.02
N LEU A 209 6.64 2.24 -10.11
CA LEU A 209 6.46 3.42 -10.96
C LEU A 209 5.73 4.55 -10.24
N GLU A 210 4.71 4.25 -9.44
CA GLU A 210 4.03 5.25 -8.59
C GLU A 210 5.00 5.87 -7.56
N LEU A 211 6.04 5.13 -7.18
CA LEU A 211 7.08 5.55 -6.26
C LEU A 211 8.28 6.21 -6.94
N ALA A 212 8.28 6.38 -8.27
CA ALA A 212 9.45 6.81 -9.05
C ALA A 212 10.04 8.16 -8.59
N ASP A 213 9.22 9.05 -8.04
CA ASP A 213 9.68 10.35 -7.52
C ASP A 213 10.67 10.21 -6.35
N ILE A 214 10.56 9.14 -5.56
CA ILE A 214 11.49 8.86 -4.47
C ILE A 214 12.89 8.57 -5.01
N PHE A 215 12.97 7.91 -6.17
CA PHE A 215 14.22 7.57 -6.84
C PHE A 215 14.93 8.78 -7.47
N LYS A 216 14.31 9.97 -7.48
CA LYS A 216 14.96 11.23 -7.85
C LYS A 216 15.93 11.73 -6.76
N GLN A 217 15.85 11.21 -5.54
CA GLN A 217 16.71 11.63 -4.43
C GLN A 217 18.18 11.27 -4.67
N HIS A 218 19.11 12.11 -4.18
CA HIS A 218 20.55 11.93 -4.41
C HIS A 218 21.08 10.55 -3.98
N LYS A 219 20.50 9.94 -2.94
CA LYS A 219 20.95 8.64 -2.43
C LYS A 219 20.71 7.47 -3.37
N PHE A 220 19.79 7.61 -4.33
CA PHE A 220 19.54 6.61 -5.37
C PHE A 220 20.31 6.92 -6.66
N GLN A 221 21.20 7.93 -6.66
CA GLN A 221 22.06 8.19 -7.81
C GLN A 221 22.96 6.99 -8.07
N GLY A 222 22.89 6.48 -9.30
CA GLY A 222 23.62 5.29 -9.72
C GLY A 222 22.86 3.99 -9.51
N SER A 223 21.65 4.03 -8.93
CA SER A 223 20.80 2.85 -8.88
C SER A 223 20.33 2.46 -10.28
N SER A 224 20.54 1.20 -10.64
CA SER A 224 20.05 0.64 -11.90
C SER A 224 18.51 0.63 -11.96
N LEU A 225 17.85 0.25 -10.86
CA LEU A 225 16.39 0.30 -10.73
C LEU A 225 15.87 1.73 -10.81
N GLY A 226 16.46 2.64 -10.03
CA GLY A 226 16.07 4.05 -10.03
C GLY A 226 16.18 4.68 -11.42
N GLN A 227 17.28 4.40 -12.14
CA GLN A 227 17.44 4.87 -13.52
C GLN A 227 16.38 4.28 -14.46
N ALA A 228 16.12 2.97 -14.39
CA ALA A 228 15.14 2.31 -15.25
C ALA A 228 13.70 2.81 -15.00
N LEU A 229 13.34 3.08 -13.74
CA LEU A 229 12.05 3.69 -13.39
C LEU A 229 11.93 5.11 -13.97
N LEU A 230 12.95 5.95 -13.81
CA LEU A 230 12.94 7.31 -14.33
C LEU A 230 12.90 7.35 -15.87
N GLU A 231 13.61 6.45 -16.54
CA GLU A 231 13.54 6.30 -18.00
C GLU A 231 12.12 5.92 -18.46
N ARG A 232 11.46 4.99 -17.74
CA ARG A 232 10.09 4.59 -18.04
C ARG A 232 9.08 5.71 -17.76
N VAL A 233 9.27 6.51 -16.71
CA VAL A 233 8.46 7.72 -16.46
C VAL A 233 8.57 8.71 -17.62
N VAL A 234 9.78 8.94 -18.14
CA VAL A 234 9.99 9.83 -19.30
C VAL A 234 9.29 9.26 -20.55
N ALA A 235 9.46 7.96 -20.83
CA ALA A 235 8.81 7.31 -21.95
C ALA A 235 7.28 7.39 -21.85
N ASN A 236 6.71 7.08 -20.68
CA ASN A 236 5.27 7.20 -20.43
C ASN A 236 4.79 8.64 -20.63
N SER A 237 5.55 9.64 -20.17
CA SER A 237 5.18 11.06 -20.34
C SER A 237 5.13 11.47 -21.82
N GLU A 238 6.06 10.98 -22.65
CA GLU A 238 6.05 11.20 -24.09
C GLU A 238 4.85 10.54 -24.77
N GLU A 239 4.53 9.30 -24.38
CA GLU A 239 3.40 8.52 -24.88
C GLU A 239 2.05 9.16 -24.50
N ILE A 240 1.88 9.52 -23.22
CA ILE A 240 0.71 10.28 -22.74
C ILE A 240 0.55 11.57 -23.53
N THR A 241 1.63 12.33 -23.72
CA THR A 241 1.59 13.58 -24.51
C THR A 241 1.16 13.32 -25.95
N ALA A 242 1.61 12.23 -26.56
CA ALA A 242 1.22 11.86 -27.92
C ALA A 242 -0.26 11.50 -28.01
N HIS A 243 -0.78 10.69 -27.09
CA HIS A 243 -2.19 10.30 -27.03
C HIS A 243 -3.11 11.49 -26.71
N VAL A 244 -2.74 12.36 -25.77
CA VAL A 244 -3.48 13.59 -25.48
C VAL A 244 -3.57 14.48 -26.72
N ARG A 245 -2.48 14.63 -27.49
CA ARG A 245 -2.53 15.39 -28.76
C ARG A 245 -3.42 14.73 -29.80
N GLN A 246 -3.39 13.40 -29.93
CA GLN A 246 -4.29 12.70 -30.86
C GLN A 246 -5.76 12.92 -30.48
N LEU A 247 -6.08 12.82 -29.19
CA LEU A 247 -7.42 13.11 -28.67
C LEU A 247 -7.83 14.57 -28.93
N VAL A 248 -7.01 15.53 -28.50
CA VAL A 248 -7.36 16.96 -28.50
C VAL A 248 -7.29 17.58 -29.90
N ASP A 249 -6.22 17.31 -30.65
CA ASP A 249 -5.98 17.97 -31.94
C ASP A 249 -6.65 17.24 -33.10
N GLN A 250 -6.87 15.92 -32.98
CA GLN A 250 -7.39 15.08 -34.06
C GLN A 250 -8.78 14.49 -33.77
N GLY A 251 -9.29 14.65 -32.56
CA GLY A 251 -10.58 14.08 -32.15
C GLY A 251 -10.55 12.55 -32.07
N ASP A 252 -9.36 11.96 -31.85
CA ASP A 252 -9.21 10.51 -31.77
C ASP A 252 -9.56 10.02 -30.35
N TYR A 253 -10.84 9.68 -30.14
CA TYR A 253 -11.31 9.11 -28.89
C TYR A 253 -10.60 7.79 -28.53
N ALA A 254 -10.18 6.99 -29.52
CA ALA A 254 -9.49 5.74 -29.26
C ALA A 254 -8.11 5.99 -28.65
N ALA A 255 -7.39 7.02 -29.10
CA ALA A 255 -6.16 7.45 -28.45
C ALA A 255 -6.40 7.87 -26.99
N GLY A 256 -7.55 8.46 -26.70
CA GLY A 256 -7.97 8.78 -25.33
C GLY A 256 -8.23 7.54 -24.47
N GLN A 257 -8.69 6.43 -25.04
CA GLN A 257 -8.90 5.17 -24.30
C GLN A 257 -7.57 4.50 -23.91
N GLU A 258 -6.53 4.64 -24.74
CA GLU A 258 -5.18 4.17 -24.37
C GLU A 258 -4.63 4.91 -23.14
N LEU A 259 -5.12 6.12 -22.84
CA LEU A 259 -4.69 6.86 -21.65
C LEU A 259 -5.11 6.21 -20.33
N LEU A 260 -6.13 5.33 -20.34
CA LEU A 260 -6.65 4.68 -19.14
C LEU A 260 -5.58 3.86 -18.40
N MET A 261 -4.58 3.34 -19.12
CA MET A 261 -3.52 2.54 -18.51
C MET A 261 -2.50 3.36 -17.70
N PHE A 262 -2.53 4.70 -17.79
CA PHE A 262 -1.56 5.58 -17.13
C PHE A 262 -2.11 6.29 -15.87
N GLY A 263 -3.38 6.08 -15.50
CA GLY A 263 -3.94 6.55 -14.23
C GLY A 263 -3.77 8.06 -13.99
N ASP A 264 -3.21 8.42 -12.84
CA ASP A 264 -3.03 9.83 -12.43
C ASP A 264 -2.16 10.64 -13.39
N ALA A 265 -1.13 10.04 -14.01
CA ALA A 265 -0.29 10.75 -14.96
C ALA A 265 -1.08 11.19 -16.21
N ALA A 266 -2.04 10.38 -16.66
CA ALA A 266 -2.97 10.78 -17.72
C ALA A 266 -3.93 11.87 -17.23
N ALA A 267 -4.46 11.77 -16.01
CA ALA A 267 -5.32 12.79 -15.42
C ALA A 267 -4.64 14.17 -15.35
N GLU A 268 -3.36 14.21 -14.93
CA GLU A 268 -2.56 15.44 -14.88
C GLU A 268 -2.34 16.05 -16.27
N ALA A 269 -2.19 15.23 -17.30
CA ALA A 269 -2.01 15.70 -18.67
C ALA A 269 -3.33 16.18 -19.29
N LEU A 270 -4.46 15.53 -18.98
CA LEU A 270 -5.79 15.83 -19.53
C LEU A 270 -6.46 17.04 -18.86
N GLY A 271 -6.30 17.22 -17.55
CA GLY A 271 -6.95 18.29 -16.78
C GLY A 271 -6.75 19.70 -17.37
N PRO A 272 -5.51 20.12 -17.69
CA PRO A 272 -5.24 21.41 -18.33
C PRO A 272 -5.94 21.59 -19.69
N GLU A 273 -6.23 20.51 -20.41
CA GLU A 273 -6.87 20.56 -21.73
C GLU A 273 -8.37 20.86 -21.64
N LEU A 274 -9.06 20.54 -20.53
CA LEU A 274 -10.47 20.93 -20.31
C LEU A 274 -10.70 22.44 -20.42
N SER A 275 -9.72 23.24 -20.02
CA SER A 275 -9.80 24.71 -20.07
C SER A 275 -9.33 25.30 -21.40
N LYS A 276 -8.60 24.53 -22.21
CA LYS A 276 -8.05 24.96 -23.50
C LYS A 276 -8.88 24.49 -24.69
N ALA A 277 -9.55 23.35 -24.57
CA ALA A 277 -10.39 22.79 -25.61
C ALA A 277 -11.60 23.72 -25.88
N PHE A 278 -11.81 24.04 -27.15
CA PHE A 278 -12.89 24.91 -27.60
C PHE A 278 -14.11 24.13 -28.13
N GLU A 279 -13.90 22.87 -28.52
CA GLU A 279 -14.96 22.01 -29.04
C GLU A 279 -15.62 21.23 -27.90
N LEU A 280 -16.96 21.28 -27.84
CA LEU A 280 -17.75 20.60 -26.82
C LEU A 280 -17.48 19.10 -26.81
N GLN A 281 -17.40 18.46 -27.98
CA GLN A 281 -17.16 17.02 -28.09
C GLN A 281 -15.83 16.63 -27.44
N THR A 282 -14.74 17.35 -27.72
CA THR A 282 -13.44 17.07 -27.11
C THR A 282 -13.48 17.22 -25.59
N VAL A 283 -14.20 18.21 -25.08
CA VAL A 283 -14.35 18.37 -23.62
C VAL A 283 -15.17 17.22 -23.02
N GLU A 284 -16.25 16.80 -23.68
CA GLU A 284 -17.04 15.64 -23.25
C GLU A 284 -16.21 14.35 -23.26
N ASP A 285 -15.39 14.15 -24.30
CA ASP A 285 -14.49 13.01 -24.42
C ASP A 285 -13.44 13.00 -23.30
N ILE A 286 -12.80 14.15 -23.02
CA ILE A 286 -11.84 14.28 -21.91
C ILE A 286 -12.54 14.00 -20.57
N LEU A 287 -13.72 14.57 -20.34
CA LEU A 287 -14.49 14.35 -19.11
C LEU A 287 -14.90 12.89 -18.92
N GLN A 288 -15.23 12.20 -20.01
CA GLN A 288 -15.52 10.77 -19.99
C GLN A 288 -14.27 9.97 -19.61
N ILE A 289 -13.13 10.24 -20.25
CA ILE A 289 -11.86 9.55 -19.96
C ILE A 289 -11.42 9.80 -18.52
N LEU A 290 -11.52 11.04 -18.03
CA LEU A 290 -11.23 11.35 -16.62
C LEU A 290 -12.17 10.59 -15.66
N GLY A 291 -13.45 10.45 -16.01
CA GLY A 291 -14.39 9.66 -15.21
C GLY A 291 -14.02 8.18 -15.18
N ASP A 292 -13.59 7.65 -16.33
CA ASP A 292 -13.22 6.24 -16.52
C ASP A 292 -11.85 5.89 -15.94
N LEU A 293 -10.92 6.87 -15.80
CA LEU A 293 -9.64 6.68 -15.11
C LEU A 293 -9.83 6.25 -13.65
N GLY A 294 -10.91 6.70 -13.00
CA GLY A 294 -11.29 6.23 -11.68
C GLY A 294 -10.34 6.64 -10.55
N SER A 295 -9.50 7.65 -10.75
CA SER A 295 -8.49 8.08 -9.80
C SER A 295 -8.83 9.40 -9.10
N ASP A 296 -8.28 9.61 -7.90
CA ASP A 296 -8.51 10.84 -7.14
C ASP A 296 -8.10 12.09 -7.94
N LYS A 297 -6.98 12.01 -8.68
CA LYS A 297 -6.55 13.12 -9.52
C LYS A 297 -7.55 13.43 -10.62
N ALA A 298 -8.10 12.40 -11.26
CA ALA A 298 -9.08 12.59 -12.32
C ALA A 298 -10.39 13.19 -11.78
N TYR A 299 -10.84 12.71 -10.62
CA TYR A 299 -12.00 13.26 -9.92
C TYR A 299 -11.80 14.70 -9.48
N GLU A 300 -10.60 15.07 -9.02
CA GLU A 300 -10.22 16.45 -8.71
C GLU A 300 -10.38 17.34 -9.96
N GLN A 301 -9.83 16.92 -11.12
CA GLN A 301 -9.95 17.70 -12.37
C GLN A 301 -11.40 17.92 -12.81
N ILE A 302 -12.25 16.89 -12.72
CA ILE A 302 -13.69 16.99 -13.06
C ILE A 302 -14.37 17.97 -12.11
N ALA A 303 -14.14 17.83 -10.81
CA ALA A 303 -14.80 18.61 -9.80
C ALA A 303 -14.39 20.10 -9.86
N ASP A 304 -13.10 20.38 -10.06
CA ASP A 304 -12.57 21.73 -10.28
C ASP A 304 -13.17 22.38 -11.53
N PHE A 305 -13.24 21.62 -12.63
CA PHE A 305 -13.81 22.13 -13.88
C PHE A 305 -15.30 22.46 -13.74
N PHE A 306 -16.05 21.61 -13.03
CA PHE A 306 -17.46 21.88 -12.71
C PHE A 306 -17.62 23.09 -11.79
N GLU A 307 -16.86 23.17 -10.70
CA GLU A 307 -16.92 24.28 -9.75
C GLU A 307 -16.63 25.62 -10.42
N MET A 308 -15.63 25.66 -11.31
CA MET A 308 -15.30 26.86 -12.10
C MET A 308 -16.44 27.29 -13.04
N ARG A 309 -17.25 26.36 -13.53
CA ARG A 309 -18.27 26.63 -14.57
C ARG A 309 -19.70 26.69 -14.07
N ILE A 310 -20.01 26.20 -12.86
CA ILE A 310 -21.39 26.11 -12.36
C ILE A 310 -22.13 27.46 -12.41
N GLY A 311 -21.44 28.57 -12.19
CA GLY A 311 -22.00 29.93 -12.27
C GLY A 311 -22.42 30.39 -13.68
N LYS A 312 -22.12 29.61 -14.72
CA LYS A 312 -22.47 29.87 -16.13
C LYS A 312 -23.66 29.04 -16.62
N LEU A 313 -24.23 28.18 -15.77
CA LEU A 313 -25.45 27.45 -16.11
C LEU A 313 -26.65 28.40 -16.21
N PRO A 314 -27.59 28.17 -17.15
CA PRO A 314 -27.61 27.09 -18.14
C PRO A 314 -26.97 27.45 -19.49
N ASP A 315 -26.43 28.66 -19.63
CA ASP A 315 -26.11 29.26 -20.93
C ASP A 315 -24.81 28.75 -21.58
N ASP A 316 -23.96 28.05 -20.82
CA ASP A 316 -22.70 27.47 -21.29
C ASP A 316 -22.80 25.94 -21.47
N PRO A 317 -22.77 25.42 -22.73
CA PRO A 317 -22.79 23.98 -22.98
C PRO A 317 -21.69 23.21 -22.26
N LEU A 318 -20.52 23.83 -22.06
CA LEU A 318 -19.41 23.21 -21.33
C LEU A 318 -19.70 23.12 -19.83
N ALA A 319 -20.48 24.06 -19.28
CA ALA A 319 -20.95 23.98 -17.90
C ALA A 319 -21.96 22.83 -17.72
N VAL A 320 -22.80 22.58 -18.73
CA VAL A 320 -23.74 21.44 -18.73
C VAL A 320 -22.96 20.12 -18.80
N ALA A 321 -21.98 20.00 -19.70
CA ALA A 321 -21.13 18.81 -19.79
C ALA A 321 -20.35 18.55 -18.48
N ALA A 322 -19.77 19.59 -17.88
CA ALA A 322 -19.08 19.48 -16.60
C ALA A 322 -20.01 19.01 -15.47
N ALA A 323 -21.23 19.55 -15.41
CA ALA A 323 -22.23 19.15 -14.41
C ALA A 323 -22.66 17.69 -14.59
N ARG A 324 -22.87 17.23 -15.83
CA ARG A 324 -23.19 15.82 -16.12
C ARG A 324 -22.07 14.89 -15.71
N SER A 325 -20.84 15.20 -16.09
CA SER A 325 -19.68 14.39 -15.74
C SER A 325 -19.50 14.31 -14.22
N PHE A 326 -19.64 15.44 -13.50
CA PHE A 326 -19.58 15.44 -12.04
C PHE A 326 -20.68 14.58 -11.40
N CYS A 327 -21.93 14.68 -11.89
CA CYS A 327 -23.02 13.83 -11.40
C CYS A 327 -22.77 12.34 -11.71
N TYR A 328 -22.23 12.03 -12.88
CA TYR A 328 -21.89 10.66 -13.29
C TYR A 328 -20.83 10.04 -12.37
N VAL A 329 -19.71 10.73 -12.09
CA VAL A 329 -18.68 10.18 -11.20
C VAL A 329 -19.16 10.06 -9.75
N VAL A 330 -20.01 10.97 -9.28
CA VAL A 330 -20.66 10.84 -7.96
C VAL A 330 -21.63 9.67 -7.93
N MET A 331 -22.38 9.43 -9.01
CA MET A 331 -23.26 8.27 -9.12
C MET A 331 -22.48 6.96 -9.06
N LEU A 332 -21.32 6.87 -9.74
CA LEU A 332 -20.48 5.67 -9.74
C LEU A 332 -19.84 5.38 -8.38
N THR A 333 -19.37 6.42 -7.70
CA THR A 333 -18.55 6.28 -6.47
C THR A 333 -19.34 6.51 -5.18
N GLY A 334 -20.59 6.97 -5.30
CA GLY A 334 -21.40 7.52 -4.21
C GLY A 334 -20.80 8.76 -3.54
N GLY A 335 -19.79 9.40 -4.15
CA GLY A 335 -19.13 10.57 -3.57
C GLY A 335 -18.12 10.24 -2.45
N THR A 336 -17.65 8.99 -2.38
CA THR A 336 -16.64 8.56 -1.40
C THR A 336 -15.27 9.22 -1.59
N PRO A 337 -14.73 9.39 -2.81
CA PRO A 337 -13.42 9.99 -3.00
C PRO A 337 -13.37 11.40 -2.40
N GLU A 338 -12.30 11.73 -1.69
CA GLU A 338 -12.12 13.03 -1.01
C GLU A 338 -12.31 14.23 -1.97
N PRO A 339 -11.77 14.22 -3.21
CA PRO A 339 -11.97 15.31 -4.15
C PRO A 339 -13.44 15.58 -4.50
N LEU A 340 -14.29 14.54 -4.49
CA LEU A 340 -15.73 14.66 -4.76
C LEU A 340 -16.51 15.04 -3.50
N ARG A 341 -16.14 14.45 -2.36
CA ARG A 341 -16.83 14.58 -1.07
C ARG A 341 -17.00 16.04 -0.64
N ASP A 342 -15.94 16.83 -0.78
CA ASP A 342 -15.93 18.25 -0.39
C ASP A 342 -16.84 19.11 -1.28
N ARG A 343 -17.14 18.62 -2.48
CA ARG A 343 -17.87 19.33 -3.52
C ARG A 343 -19.29 18.78 -3.75
N LEU A 344 -19.75 17.79 -2.98
CA LEU A 344 -21.10 17.21 -3.13
C LEU A 344 -22.23 18.25 -3.01
N LYS A 345 -22.03 19.30 -2.20
CA LYS A 345 -22.99 20.42 -2.06
C LYS A 345 -23.21 21.18 -3.37
N LEU A 346 -22.32 21.05 -4.36
CA LEU A 346 -22.51 21.66 -5.67
C LEU A 346 -23.68 21.02 -6.43
N ILE A 347 -24.02 19.75 -6.16
CA ILE A 347 -25.16 19.06 -6.78
C ILE A 347 -26.48 19.72 -6.37
N GLU A 348 -26.59 20.16 -5.11
CA GLU A 348 -27.78 20.84 -4.60
C GLU A 348 -28.05 22.18 -5.30
N ARG A 349 -27.04 22.74 -5.99
CA ARG A 349 -27.14 24.00 -6.74
C ARG A 349 -27.61 23.78 -8.18
N LEU A 350 -27.80 22.53 -8.62
CA LEU A 350 -28.29 22.19 -9.96
C LEU A 350 -29.81 22.33 -10.04
N ASP A 351 -30.28 23.55 -10.31
CA ASP A 351 -31.69 23.86 -10.56
C ASP A 351 -31.97 24.04 -12.06
N TYR A 352 -31.53 23.07 -12.86
CA TYR A 352 -31.67 23.09 -14.32
C TYR A 352 -32.41 21.83 -14.82
N PRO A 353 -33.53 21.96 -15.57
CA PRO A 353 -34.36 20.83 -15.95
C PRO A 353 -33.64 19.68 -16.68
N GLU A 354 -32.65 19.97 -17.53
CA GLU A 354 -31.94 18.94 -18.30
C GLU A 354 -30.88 18.17 -17.50
N LEU A 355 -30.55 18.63 -16.30
CA LEU A 355 -29.61 17.99 -15.36
C LEU A 355 -30.34 17.35 -14.18
N ARG A 356 -31.67 17.44 -14.14
CA ARG A 356 -32.46 17.01 -12.99
C ARG A 356 -32.32 15.52 -12.72
N GLU A 357 -32.40 14.69 -13.76
CA GLU A 357 -32.27 13.23 -13.62
C GLU A 357 -30.85 12.84 -13.18
N ASP A 358 -29.82 13.52 -13.70
CA ASP A 358 -28.42 13.33 -13.31
C ASP A 358 -28.22 13.66 -11.82
N ALA A 359 -28.71 14.82 -11.38
CA ALA A 359 -28.63 15.26 -9.99
C ALA A 359 -29.42 14.35 -9.04
N GLU A 360 -30.63 13.95 -9.41
CA GLU A 360 -31.45 13.01 -8.61
C GLU A 360 -30.75 11.65 -8.47
N SER A 361 -30.12 11.15 -9.53
CA SER A 361 -29.35 9.89 -9.52
C SER A 361 -28.11 9.98 -8.63
N ALA A 362 -27.35 11.08 -8.73
CA ALA A 362 -26.19 11.31 -7.88
C ALA A 362 -26.58 11.44 -6.39
N ILE A 363 -27.65 12.18 -6.08
CA ILE A 363 -28.18 12.29 -4.70
C ILE A 363 -28.65 10.94 -4.16
N ALA A 364 -29.28 10.11 -5.01
CA ALA A 364 -29.69 8.77 -4.62
C ALA A 364 -28.48 7.88 -4.29
N ALA A 365 -27.40 7.96 -5.07
CA ALA A 365 -26.16 7.23 -4.83
C ALA A 365 -25.46 7.64 -3.52
N ILE A 366 -25.44 8.93 -3.19
CA ILE A 366 -24.91 9.41 -1.90
C ILE A 366 -25.73 8.83 -0.73
N ARG A 367 -27.06 8.80 -0.86
CA ARG A 367 -27.97 8.32 0.20
C ARG A 367 -27.99 6.81 0.39
N SER A 368 -27.61 6.04 -0.63
CA SER A 368 -27.58 4.58 -0.57
C SER A 368 -26.32 4.05 0.11
N GLN A 369 -25.32 4.90 0.37
CA GLN A 369 -24.15 4.51 1.14
C GLN A 369 -24.51 4.32 2.62
N PRO A 370 -24.00 3.27 3.28
CA PRO A 370 -24.12 3.14 4.73
C PRO A 370 -23.53 4.40 5.37
N ALA A 371 -24.24 5.00 6.31
CA ALA A 371 -23.78 6.20 7.01
C ALA A 371 -22.47 5.88 7.75
N ASP A 372 -21.34 6.22 7.14
CA ASP A 372 -20.06 6.15 7.82
C ASP A 372 -20.03 7.13 9.00
N VAL A 373 -19.45 6.61 10.07
CA VAL A 373 -19.27 7.15 11.41
C VAL A 373 -18.91 8.65 11.37
N PRO A 374 -19.54 9.51 12.18
CA PRO A 374 -19.28 10.95 12.15
C PRO A 374 -17.81 11.26 12.47
N GLN A 375 -17.12 11.88 11.51
CA GLN A 375 -15.81 12.49 11.70
C GLN A 375 -15.91 13.57 12.78
N GLN A 376 -15.14 13.41 13.86
CA GLN A 376 -14.91 14.50 14.81
C GLN A 376 -14.12 15.60 14.10
N LYS A 377 -14.62 16.83 14.24
CA LYS A 377 -14.01 18.07 13.78
C LYS A 377 -12.52 18.11 14.12
N GLU A 378 -11.71 18.41 13.11
CA GLU A 378 -10.37 18.93 13.29
C GLU A 378 -10.40 20.11 14.29
N GLN A 379 -9.88 19.88 15.49
CA GLN A 379 -9.34 20.95 16.30
C GLN A 379 -7.86 21.05 16.00
N SER A 380 -7.54 22.05 15.17
CA SER A 380 -6.24 22.69 15.13
C SER A 380 -5.72 22.94 16.56
N SER A 381 -4.58 22.33 16.88
CA SER A 381 -3.69 22.78 17.94
C SER A 381 -2.25 22.72 17.46
N ASP A 382 -1.79 23.88 17.01
CA ASP A 382 -0.41 24.35 16.94
C ASP A 382 0.61 23.50 17.73
N PRO A 383 1.58 22.82 17.08
CA PRO A 383 2.64 22.09 17.78
C PRO A 383 3.79 23.00 18.27
N PHE A 384 3.73 24.33 18.08
CA PHE A 384 4.80 25.27 18.46
C PHE A 384 4.32 26.45 19.31
N GLY A 385 3.30 26.25 20.13
CA GLY A 385 2.81 27.22 21.12
C GLY A 385 3.54 27.16 22.47
N GLY A 386 4.71 27.79 22.57
CA GLY A 386 5.18 28.47 23.80
C GLY A 386 5.90 27.66 24.88
N LEU A 387 7.23 27.65 24.82
CA LEU A 387 8.16 28.31 25.77
C LEU A 387 9.59 28.26 25.26
#